data_AF-A0A821RUY8-F1
#
_entry.id   AF-A0A821RUY8-F1
#
_cell.length_a   1.000
_cell.length_b   1.000
_cell.length_c   1.000
_cell.angle_alpha   90.00
_cell.angle_beta   90.00
_cell.angle_gamma   90.00
#
_symmetry.space_group_name_H-M   'P 1'
#
loop_
_entity.id
_entity.type
_entity.pdbx_description
1 polymer ?
#
loop_
_entity_poly.entity_id
_entity_poly.type
_entity_poly.pdbx_seq_one_letter_code
_entity_poly.pdbx_strand_id
1 'polypeptide(L)'
;MPIERGLQYLRQMQRVTLKNLPMPLEKTEKWKKAHPDENTIKAAMSKKGPIARNSLPPYGIDPIQAEGRLPWILTVPKEPYYEGVEEARQYLPISLCTLQRLIDLRRVNPEKPIDLPVLCNTKLFS
;
A
#
# COMPACT_ATOMS: atom_id res chain seq x y z
N MET A 1 -28.51 15.28 17.44
CA MET A 1 -28.91 15.72 16.07
C MET A 1 -27.77 16.44 15.34
N PRO A 2 -26.70 15.74 14.89
CA PRO A 2 -25.62 16.37 14.11
C PRO A 2 -26.07 16.74 12.69
N ILE A 3 -26.91 15.89 12.07
CA ILE A 3 -27.40 16.05 10.71
C ILE A 3 -28.28 17.30 10.58
N GLU A 4 -29.19 17.52 11.53
CA GLU A 4 -30.10 18.69 11.49
C GLU A 4 -29.36 20.01 11.68
N ARG A 5 -28.35 20.04 12.56
CA ARG A 5 -27.47 21.21 12.73
C ARG A 5 -26.70 21.49 11.44
N GLY A 6 -26.20 20.46 10.77
CA GLY A 6 -25.56 20.60 9.46
C GLY A 6 -26.48 21.23 8.42
N LEU A 7 -27.74 20.80 8.34
CA LEU A 7 -28.74 21.39 7.45
C LEU A 7 -29.09 22.84 7.82
N GLN A 8 -29.17 23.16 9.12
CA GLN A 8 -29.38 24.54 9.59
C GLN A 8 -28.23 25.47 9.16
N TYR A 9 -26.98 25.01 9.28
CA TYR A 9 -25.82 25.78 8.79
C TYR A 9 -25.82 25.94 7.28
N LEU A 10 -26.14 24.89 6.51
CA LEU A 10 -26.22 24.96 5.04
C LEU A 10 -27.26 25.98 4.57
N ARG A 11 -28.38 26.14 5.29
CA ARG A 11 -29.40 27.16 4.96
C ARG A 11 -28.90 28.59 5.14
N GLN A 12 -27.91 28.82 6.00
CA GLN A 12 -27.32 30.13 6.28
C GLN A 12 -26.11 30.45 5.37
N MET A 13 -25.51 29.43 4.76
CA MET A 13 -24.35 29.56 3.89
C MET A 13 -24.73 29.99 2.46
N GLN A 14 -23.74 30.47 1.70
CA GLN A 14 -23.89 30.72 0.27
C GLN A 14 -24.26 29.44 -0.50
N ARG A 15 -24.92 29.58 -1.66
CA ARG A 15 -25.28 28.45 -2.53
C ARG A 15 -24.03 27.66 -2.92
N VAL A 16 -24.09 26.34 -2.85
CA VAL A 16 -23.02 25.45 -3.32
C VAL A 16 -22.90 25.58 -4.85
N THR A 17 -21.70 25.89 -5.34
CA THR A 17 -21.36 26.07 -6.75
C THR A 17 -20.00 25.41 -7.03
N LEU A 18 -19.67 25.15 -8.29
CA LEU A 18 -18.35 24.57 -8.63
C LEU A 18 -17.17 25.43 -8.14
N LYS A 19 -17.37 26.74 -7.96
CA LYS A 19 -16.34 27.68 -7.48
C LYS A 19 -16.04 27.55 -5.99
N ASN A 20 -17.01 27.11 -5.18
CA ASN A 20 -16.84 26.98 -3.73
C ASN A 20 -16.70 25.54 -3.26
N LEU A 21 -16.50 24.61 -4.21
CA LEU A 21 -16.09 23.26 -3.88
C LEU A 21 -14.68 23.34 -3.26
N PRO A 22 -14.46 22.84 -2.03
CA PRO A 22 -13.11 22.78 -1.49
C PRO A 22 -12.26 21.89 -2.40
N MET A 23 -10.97 22.23 -2.54
CA MET A 23 -10.05 21.27 -3.13
C MET A 23 -10.08 19.98 -2.30
N PRO A 24 -10.03 18.79 -2.92
CA PRO A 24 -10.08 17.53 -2.18
C PRO A 24 -8.99 17.53 -1.11
N LEU A 25 -9.38 17.25 0.15
CA LEU A 25 -8.49 17.25 1.32
C LEU A 25 -7.25 16.36 1.14
N GLU A 26 -7.33 15.37 0.25
CA GLU A 26 -6.26 14.42 -0.07
C GLU A 26 -5.19 14.99 -1.03
N LYS A 27 -5.45 16.11 -1.72
CA LYS A 27 -4.49 16.65 -2.70
C LYS A 27 -3.84 17.95 -2.23
N THR A 28 -2.75 17.81 -1.49
CA THR A 28 -1.59 18.70 -1.68
C THR A 28 -0.26 17.98 -1.40
N GLU A 29 0.01 16.85 -2.05
CA GLU A 29 1.37 16.74 -2.58
C GLU A 29 1.45 17.82 -3.65
N LYS A 30 1.91 19.02 -3.25
CA LYS A 30 2.26 20.08 -4.19
C LYS A 30 3.12 19.37 -5.23
N TRP A 31 2.62 19.25 -6.45
CA TRP A 31 3.35 18.70 -7.57
C TRP A 31 4.73 19.35 -7.53
N LYS A 32 5.74 18.63 -7.03
CA LYS A 32 7.12 19.10 -7.08
C LYS A 32 7.36 19.18 -8.57
N LYS A 33 7.30 20.39 -9.12
CA LYS A 33 7.46 20.62 -10.56
C LYS A 33 8.66 19.77 -10.97
N ALA A 34 8.51 18.99 -12.03
CA ALA A 34 9.53 18.11 -12.59
C ALA A 34 10.81 18.84 -13.05
N HIS A 35 10.91 20.14 -12.77
CA HIS A 35 12.09 20.98 -12.90
C HIS A 35 12.36 21.65 -11.55
N PRO A 36 12.95 20.93 -10.57
CA PRO A 36 13.59 21.61 -9.47
C PRO A 36 14.66 22.54 -10.08
N ASP A 37 14.72 23.80 -9.64
CA ASP A 37 15.76 24.72 -10.08
C ASP A 37 17.13 24.04 -9.95
N GLU A 38 18.06 24.29 -10.88
CA GLU A 38 19.37 23.63 -10.89
C GLU A 38 20.07 23.75 -9.51
N ASN A 39 19.83 24.85 -8.80
CA ASN A 39 20.31 25.08 -7.44
C ASN A 39 19.67 24.18 -6.39
N THR A 40 18.39 23.82 -6.51
CA THR A 40 17.71 22.88 -5.61
C THR A 40 18.15 21.43 -5.86
N ILE A 41 18.42 21.04 -7.12
CA ILE A 41 19.00 19.74 -7.45
C ILE A 41 20.43 19.65 -6.90
N LYS A 42 21.25 20.68 -7.14
CA LYS A 42 22.62 20.78 -6.61
C LYS A 42 22.69 20.90 -5.08
N ALA A 43 21.66 21.44 -4.43
CA ALA A 43 21.58 21.49 -2.96
C ALA A 43 21.16 20.14 -2.36
N ALA A 44 20.36 19.35 -3.08
CA ALA A 44 19.94 18.01 -2.66
C ALA A 44 21.02 16.94 -2.94
N MET A 45 21.93 17.19 -3.89
CA MET A 45 23.05 16.32 -4.20
C MET A 45 24.34 16.80 -3.53
N SER A 46 25.22 15.86 -3.19
CA SER A 46 26.59 16.22 -2.79
C SER A 46 27.31 16.92 -3.95
N LYS A 47 28.25 17.82 -3.65
CA LYS A 47 29.04 18.54 -4.66
C LYS A 47 30.02 17.63 -5.42
N LYS A 48 30.41 16.49 -4.84
CA LYS A 48 31.36 15.53 -5.40
C LYS A 48 30.97 14.11 -4.99
N GLY A 49 31.50 13.12 -5.70
CA GLY A 49 31.33 11.70 -5.40
C GLY A 49 30.21 11.03 -6.20
N PRO A 50 29.92 9.75 -5.90
CA PRO A 50 29.01 8.92 -6.68
C PRO A 50 27.57 9.44 -6.76
N ILE A 51 27.08 10.07 -5.68
CA ILE A 51 25.74 10.69 -5.62
C ILE A 51 25.63 11.83 -6.64
N ALA A 52 26.68 12.64 -6.77
CA ALA A 52 26.71 13.79 -7.68
C ALA A 52 26.79 13.38 -9.17
N ARG A 53 27.34 12.18 -9.43
CA ARG A 53 27.57 11.63 -10.78
C ARG A 53 26.53 10.60 -11.18
N ASN A 54 25.51 10.39 -10.34
CA ASN A 54 24.52 9.33 -10.49
C ASN A 54 25.16 7.94 -10.72
N SER A 55 26.29 7.68 -10.05
CA SER A 55 27.12 6.49 -10.21
C SER A 55 27.20 5.69 -8.91
N LEU A 56 26.11 5.69 -8.14
CA LEU A 56 26.00 4.90 -6.91
C LEU A 56 26.09 3.40 -7.24
N PRO A 57 26.71 2.59 -6.36
CA PRO A 57 26.67 1.15 -6.49
C PRO A 57 25.22 0.63 -6.38
N PRO A 58 24.94 -0.58 -6.87
CA PRO A 58 23.63 -1.18 -6.71
C PRO A 58 23.28 -1.36 -5.23
N TYR A 59 21.98 -1.41 -4.94
CA TYR A 59 21.47 -1.60 -3.59
C TYR A 59 22.04 -2.88 -2.94
N GLY A 60 22.41 -2.79 -1.65
CA GLY A 60 23.00 -3.91 -0.91
C GLY A 60 24.53 -4.02 -1.02
N ILE A 61 25.19 -3.11 -1.75
CA ILE A 61 26.64 -2.93 -1.71
C ILE A 61 26.95 -1.65 -0.94
N ASP A 62 27.54 -1.80 0.25
CA ASP A 62 28.00 -0.66 1.04
C ASP A 62 29.24 -0.02 0.39
N PRO A 63 29.46 1.30 0.56
CA PRO A 63 30.67 1.96 0.05
C PRO A 63 31.97 1.30 0.54
N ILE A 64 31.97 0.76 1.76
CA ILE A 64 33.08 0.02 2.37
C ILE A 64 33.24 -1.38 1.72
N GLN A 65 32.17 -1.96 1.20
CA GLN A 65 32.22 -3.24 0.48
C GLN A 65 32.79 -3.09 -0.93
N ALA A 66 32.65 -1.92 -1.55
CA ALA A 66 33.34 -1.58 -2.80
C ALA A 66 34.88 -1.59 -2.66
N GLU A 67 35.40 -1.57 -1.42
CA GLU A 67 36.84 -1.66 -1.09
C GLU A 67 37.32 -3.10 -0.85
N GLY A 68 36.50 -4.12 -1.15
CA GLY A 68 36.92 -5.54 -1.15
C GLY A 68 36.28 -6.42 -0.07
N ARG A 69 35.30 -5.92 0.69
CA ARG A 69 34.53 -6.73 1.65
C ARG A 69 33.31 -7.35 0.97
N LEU A 70 33.05 -8.63 1.25
CA LEU A 70 31.86 -9.31 0.77
C LEU A 70 30.56 -8.65 1.29
N PRO A 71 29.57 -8.40 0.43
CA PRO A 71 28.22 -7.99 0.83
C PRO A 71 27.59 -8.91 1.84
N TRP A 72 26.80 -8.36 2.77
CA TRP A 72 26.13 -9.12 3.83
C TRP A 72 25.33 -10.32 3.27
N ILE A 73 24.61 -10.12 2.16
CA ILE A 73 23.80 -11.17 1.53
C ILE A 73 24.63 -12.37 1.01
N LEU A 74 25.93 -12.16 0.77
CA LEU A 74 26.87 -13.21 0.37
C LEU A 74 27.62 -13.83 1.55
N THR A 75 27.61 -13.18 2.72
CA THR A 75 28.22 -13.71 3.95
C THR A 75 27.33 -14.72 4.67
N VAL A 76 26.01 -14.62 4.50
CA VAL A 76 25.05 -15.55 5.09
C VAL A 76 25.06 -16.86 4.28
N PRO A 77 25.18 -18.04 4.91
CA PRO A 77 25.12 -19.31 4.20
C PRO A 77 23.77 -19.49 3.51
N LYS A 78 23.78 -20.14 2.33
CA LYS A 78 22.57 -20.41 1.57
C LYS A 78 21.82 -21.58 2.20
N GLU A 79 20.62 -21.33 2.69
CA GLU A 79 19.66 -22.37 3.07
C GLU A 79 18.54 -22.44 2.03
N PRO A 80 18.07 -23.64 1.65
CA PRO A 80 17.03 -23.83 0.65
C PRO A 80 15.62 -23.55 1.22
N TYR A 81 15.41 -22.39 1.87
CA TYR A 81 14.16 -22.04 2.54
C TYR A 81 12.91 -22.08 1.64
N TYR A 82 13.09 -21.81 0.35
CA TYR A 82 12.02 -21.75 -0.63
C TYR A 82 12.05 -22.91 -1.64
N GLU A 83 12.86 -23.94 -1.39
CA GLU A 83 12.83 -25.15 -2.21
C GLU A 83 11.45 -25.83 -2.10
N GLY A 84 10.84 -26.14 -3.25
CA GLY A 84 9.52 -26.78 -3.30
C GLY A 84 8.33 -25.86 -3.06
N VAL A 85 8.54 -24.53 -2.99
CA VAL A 85 7.44 -23.56 -2.76
C VAL A 85 6.48 -23.50 -3.94
N GLU A 86 6.95 -23.78 -5.15
CA GLU A 86 6.10 -23.81 -6.35
C GLU A 86 5.08 -24.94 -6.30
N GLU A 87 5.43 -26.09 -5.72
CA GLU A 87 4.52 -27.22 -5.51
C GLU A 87 3.75 -27.16 -4.19
N ALA A 88 4.08 -26.21 -3.31
CA ALA A 88 3.46 -26.10 -2.00
C ALA A 88 1.98 -25.70 -2.11
N ARG A 89 1.07 -26.60 -1.69
CA ARG A 89 -0.37 -26.32 -1.66
C ARG A 89 -0.68 -25.32 -0.56
N GLN A 90 -1.25 -24.18 -0.96
CA GLN A 90 -1.75 -23.16 -0.04
C GLN A 90 -3.28 -23.12 -0.10
N TYR A 91 -3.93 -23.09 1.06
CA TYR A 91 -5.37 -22.99 1.20
C TYR A 91 -5.74 -21.68 1.89
N LEU A 92 -6.80 -21.03 1.42
CA LEU A 92 -7.28 -19.80 2.03
C LEU A 92 -7.88 -20.09 3.41
N PRO A 93 -7.39 -19.46 4.49
CA PRO A 93 -7.90 -19.73 5.83
C PRO A 93 -9.28 -19.09 6.01
N ILE A 94 -10.26 -19.89 6.46
CA ILE A 94 -11.58 -19.42 6.89
C ILE A 94 -11.74 -19.74 8.37
N SER A 95 -11.91 -18.70 9.19
CA SER A 95 -12.21 -18.90 10.61
C SER A 95 -13.68 -19.27 10.82
N LEU A 96 -13.98 -20.08 11.84
CA LEU A 96 -15.37 -20.40 12.21
C LEU A 96 -16.14 -19.15 12.65
N CYS A 97 -15.47 -18.16 13.25
CA CYS A 97 -16.09 -16.87 13.58
C CYS A 97 -16.53 -16.11 12.31
N THR A 98 -15.70 -16.13 11.27
CA THR A 98 -16.04 -15.57 9.97
C THR A 98 -17.23 -16.29 9.34
N LEU A 99 -17.25 -17.63 9.41
CA LEU A 99 -18.36 -18.44 8.90
C LEU A 99 -19.66 -18.17 9.67
N GLN A 100 -19.59 -18.09 11.01
CA GLN A 100 -20.74 -17.74 11.85
C GLN A 100 -21.29 -16.36 11.47
N ARG A 101 -20.43 -15.36 11.29
CA ARG A 101 -20.83 -14.03 10.83
C ARG A 101 -21.52 -14.06 9.46
N LEU A 102 -21.10 -14.95 8.55
CA LEU A 102 -21.77 -15.11 7.25
C LEU A 102 -23.18 -15.69 7.40
N ILE A 103 -23.39 -16.60 8.36
CA ILE A 103 -24.70 -17.17 8.69
C ILE A 103 -25.59 -16.08 9.33
N ASP A 104 -25.07 -15.34 10.31
CA ASP A 104 -25.81 -14.29 11.02
C ASP A 104 -26.28 -13.17 10.08
N LEU A 105 -25.45 -12.81 9.10
CA LEU A 105 -25.77 -11.83 8.05
C LEU A 105 -26.61 -12.42 6.90
N ARG A 106 -27.05 -13.69 7.01
CA ARG A 106 -27.82 -14.43 6.01
C ARG A 106 -27.18 -14.47 4.62
N ARG A 107 -25.85 -14.48 4.57
CA ARG A 107 -25.07 -14.65 3.34
C ARG A 107 -24.87 -16.12 2.99
N VAL A 108 -24.92 -17.00 3.99
CA VAL A 108 -24.90 -18.46 3.86
C VAL A 108 -26.13 -19.04 4.57
N ASN A 109 -26.82 -19.97 3.93
CA ASN A 109 -27.91 -20.71 4.55
C ASN A 109 -27.38 -22.03 5.13
N PRO A 110 -27.44 -22.25 6.46
CA PRO A 110 -26.96 -23.47 7.11
C PRO A 110 -27.85 -24.71 6.86
N GLU A 111 -29.08 -24.53 6.36
CA GLU A 111 -29.99 -25.65 6.02
C GLU A 111 -29.60 -26.35 4.70
N LYS A 112 -28.71 -25.73 3.92
CA LYS A 112 -28.21 -26.25 2.64
C LYS A 112 -26.73 -26.65 2.79
N PRO A 113 -26.25 -27.60 1.97
CA PRO A 113 -24.83 -27.93 1.95
C PRO A 113 -23.97 -26.69 1.65
N ILE A 114 -22.92 -26.49 2.46
CA ILE A 114 -21.99 -25.37 2.32
C ILE A 114 -20.79 -25.84 1.51
N ASP A 115 -20.86 -25.63 0.19
CA ASP A 115 -19.78 -25.99 -0.73
C ASP A 115 -18.91 -24.77 -1.11
N LEU A 116 -17.77 -25.02 -1.78
CA LEU A 116 -16.91 -23.98 -2.35
C LEU A 116 -17.66 -22.91 -3.18
N PRO A 117 -18.59 -23.23 -4.11
CA PRO A 117 -19.33 -22.21 -4.85
C PRO A 117 -20.19 -21.32 -3.95
N VAL A 118 -20.76 -21.86 -2.86
CA VAL A 118 -21.52 -21.08 -1.88
C VAL A 118 -20.61 -20.05 -1.22
N LEU A 119 -19.40 -20.46 -0.81
CA LEU A 119 -18.41 -19.57 -0.22
C LEU A 119 -17.89 -18.53 -1.22
N CYS A 120 -17.61 -18.90 -2.48
CA CYS A 120 -17.21 -17.95 -3.52
C CYS A 120 -18.29 -16.89 -3.80
N ASN A 121 -19.57 -17.29 -3.80
CA ASN A 121 -20.70 -16.37 -3.97
C ASN A 121 -20.84 -15.37 -2.82
N THR A 122 -20.29 -15.67 -1.63
CA THR A 122 -20.27 -14.71 -0.53
C THR A 122 -19.29 -13.57 -0.74
N LYS A 123 -18.50 -13.50 -1.82
CA LYS A 123 -17.46 -12.45 -2.02
C LYS A 123 -16.53 -12.30 -0.81
N LEU A 124 -16.33 -13.36 -0.05
CA LEU A 124 -15.37 -13.37 1.06
C LEU A 124 -13.94 -13.39 0.50
N PHE A 125 -13.76 -14.03 -0.65
CA PHE A 125 -12.57 -14.00 -1.47
C PHE A 125 -12.90 -13.26 -2.77
N SER A 126 -11.96 -12.42 -3.21
CA SER A 126 -12.04 -11.58 -4.41
C SER A 126 -10.84 -11.86 -5.30
#